data_AF-A0A7J2TBE2-F1
#
_entry.id   AF-A0A7J2TBE2-F1
#
_cell.length_a   1.000
_cell.length_b   1.000
_cell.length_c   1.000
_cell.angle_alpha   90.00
_cell.angle_beta   90.00
_cell.angle_gamma   90.00
#
_symmetry.space_group_name_H-M   'P 1'
#
loop_
_entity.id
_entity.type
_entity.pdbx_description
1 polymer ?
#
loop_
_entity_poly.entity_id
_entity_poly.type
_entity_poly.pdbx_seq_one_letter_code
_entity_poly.pdbx_strand_id
1 'polypeptide(L)'
;MAVQPTSEYFDLLNQAVSREIQVSIQYILQHAKMEKLMRKVIPENMLLDKTTYEAVGKFLKEIAIQEMKHAADIMERIYYLGGSATTKSNKPVIGNSLSEFAKLGAKAEEEALVLYRKIIEAAKALGDVETWKMFEKIYSQEEQHLFKFQEYVNMKDEPEDAEAQPVSEWRKIFTDDYFALLNRAVAAEISAIIQYTNQHEKASLLALREKVSPLEVVTESNKAKVISDLLKKIFMVEMEHLEKISERIYLLEGECTVTPDPIPQVGETADDFVKLDHEAENIAIVLYRQIIAEALKRGDTTTRRMFEDIVLQEEEHYWAFDDFLR
;
A
#
# COMPACT_ATOMS: atom_id res chain seq x y z
N MET A 1 1.79 32.48 4.87
CA MET A 1 0.68 31.50 4.79
C MET A 1 -0.49 32.03 5.62
N ALA A 2 -1.73 31.73 5.23
CA ALA A 2 -2.92 32.15 5.97
C ALA A 2 -3.11 31.38 7.30
N VAL A 3 -2.48 30.20 7.40
CA VAL A 3 -2.42 29.35 8.59
C VAL A 3 -0.99 29.38 9.13
N GLN A 4 -0.81 29.27 10.44
CA GLN A 4 0.48 29.12 11.11
C GLN A 4 0.51 27.77 11.85
N PRO A 5 0.89 26.67 11.16
CA PRO A 5 0.98 25.34 11.75
C PRO A 5 2.00 25.28 12.88
N THR A 6 1.70 24.56 13.96
CA THR A 6 2.68 24.23 15.00
C THR A 6 3.28 22.85 14.74
N SER A 7 4.38 22.52 15.44
CA SER A 7 4.96 21.17 15.37
C SER A 7 3.94 20.11 15.77
N GLU A 8 3.16 20.36 16.82
CA GLU A 8 2.13 19.44 17.31
C GLU A 8 1.02 19.21 16.29
N TYR A 9 0.71 20.23 15.47
CA TYR A 9 -0.26 20.08 14.38
C TYR A 9 0.30 19.18 13.28
N PHE A 10 1.57 19.34 12.89
CA PHE A 10 2.22 18.42 11.96
C PHE A 10 2.35 17.00 12.52
N ASP A 11 2.60 16.85 13.83
CA ASP A 11 2.65 15.54 14.47
C ASP A 11 1.29 14.84 14.44
N LEU A 12 0.19 15.58 14.59
CA LEU A 12 -1.17 15.04 14.44
C LEU A 12 -1.46 14.60 13.00
N LEU A 13 -1.08 15.39 12.00
CA LEU A 13 -1.26 15.03 10.60
C LEU A 13 -0.39 13.83 10.21
N ASN A 14 0.85 13.78 10.69
CA ASN A 14 1.75 12.64 10.46
C ASN A 14 1.29 11.37 11.18
N GLN A 15 0.63 11.48 12.34
CA GLN A 15 -0.05 10.34 12.97
C GLN A 15 -1.15 9.79 12.07
N ALA A 16 -1.93 10.65 11.41
CA ALA A 16 -2.94 10.21 10.45
C ALA A 16 -2.30 9.52 9.23
N VAL A 17 -1.26 10.11 8.61
CA VAL A 17 -0.51 9.46 7.51
C VAL A 17 0.01 8.09 7.92
N SER A 18 0.64 7.99 9.09
CA SER A 18 1.19 6.72 9.60
C SER A 18 0.12 5.64 9.78
N ARG A 19 -1.07 6.05 10.19
CA ARG A 19 -2.25 5.18 10.34
C ARG A 19 -2.78 4.75 8.97
N GLU A 20 -2.98 5.67 8.03
CA GLU A 20 -3.53 5.33 6.71
C GLU A 20 -2.62 4.37 5.93
N ILE A 21 -1.30 4.55 6.02
CA ILE A 21 -0.34 3.58 5.46
C ILE A 21 -0.51 2.21 6.15
N GLN A 22 -0.64 2.18 7.48
CA GLN A 22 -0.81 0.94 8.24
C GLN A 22 -2.06 0.20 7.77
N VAL A 23 -3.22 0.86 7.72
CA VAL A 23 -4.48 0.21 7.38
C VAL A 23 -4.57 -0.15 5.91
N SER A 24 -3.99 0.66 5.00
CA SER A 24 -3.87 0.28 3.59
C SER A 24 -3.09 -1.03 3.42
N ILE A 25 -1.89 -1.13 4.01
CA ILE A 25 -1.07 -2.35 3.94
C ILE A 25 -1.76 -3.51 4.65
N GLN A 26 -2.41 -3.26 5.78
CA GLN A 26 -3.16 -4.29 6.51
C GLN A 26 -4.28 -4.88 5.65
N TYR A 27 -5.09 -4.04 5.02
CA TYR A 27 -6.26 -4.48 4.27
C TYR A 27 -5.89 -5.15 2.95
N ILE A 28 -4.84 -4.69 2.25
CA ILE A 28 -4.36 -5.39 1.05
C ILE A 28 -3.73 -6.76 1.39
N LEU A 29 -3.05 -6.87 2.53
CA LEU A 29 -2.52 -8.16 2.98
C LEU A 29 -3.60 -9.09 3.53
N GLN A 30 -4.66 -8.56 4.16
CA GLN A 30 -5.85 -9.33 4.52
C GLN A 30 -6.58 -9.82 3.28
N HIS A 31 -6.75 -8.97 2.26
CA HIS A 31 -7.25 -9.35 0.94
C HIS A 31 -6.43 -10.50 0.35
N ALA A 32 -5.10 -10.34 0.28
CA ALA A 32 -4.22 -11.38 -0.25
C ALA A 32 -4.28 -12.69 0.55
N LYS A 33 -4.43 -12.60 1.89
CA LYS A 33 -4.56 -13.77 2.78
C LYS A 33 -5.84 -14.55 2.55
N MET A 34 -6.84 -13.98 1.88
CA MET A 34 -8.06 -14.68 1.48
C MET A 34 -7.77 -15.91 0.62
N GLU A 35 -6.73 -15.90 -0.22
CA GLU A 35 -6.30 -17.07 -1.01
C GLU A 35 -5.95 -18.28 -0.14
N LYS A 36 -5.43 -18.04 1.07
CA LYS A 36 -5.17 -19.09 2.07
C LYS A 36 -6.45 -19.60 2.73
N LEU A 37 -7.42 -18.71 2.95
CA LEU A 37 -8.69 -19.03 3.61
C LEU A 37 -9.67 -19.73 2.65
N MET A 38 -9.74 -19.30 1.39
CA MET A 38 -10.58 -19.91 0.34
C MET A 38 -10.29 -21.40 0.12
N ARG A 39 -9.05 -21.84 0.38
CA ARG A 39 -8.61 -23.22 0.15
C ARG A 39 -9.23 -24.25 1.11
N LYS A 40 -10.09 -23.87 2.06
CA LYS A 40 -10.46 -24.74 3.17
C LYS A 40 -11.98 -25.00 3.33
N VAL A 41 -12.38 -26.17 2.83
CA VAL A 41 -13.23 -27.21 3.49
C VAL A 41 -14.75 -27.04 3.66
N ILE A 42 -15.48 -26.39 2.74
CA ILE A 42 -16.96 -26.53 2.75
C ILE A 42 -17.50 -26.94 1.36
N PRO A 43 -18.17 -28.10 1.24
CA PRO A 43 -18.82 -28.53 -0.01
C PRO A 43 -19.76 -27.49 -0.61
N GLU A 44 -20.49 -26.75 0.23
CA GLU A 44 -21.38 -25.67 -0.19
C GLU A 44 -20.63 -24.52 -0.88
N ASN A 45 -19.43 -24.15 -0.41
CA ASN A 45 -18.57 -23.16 -1.07
C ASN A 45 -18.04 -23.67 -2.43
N MET A 46 -17.79 -24.99 -2.55
CA MET A 46 -17.42 -25.63 -3.81
C MET A 46 -18.58 -25.69 -4.82
N LEU A 47 -19.83 -25.64 -4.35
CA LEU A 47 -21.04 -25.79 -5.17
C LEU A 47 -21.65 -24.46 -5.63
N LEU A 48 -21.39 -23.35 -4.92
CA LEU A 48 -22.08 -22.07 -5.14
C LEU A 48 -21.36 -21.09 -6.06
N ASP A 49 -20.10 -21.36 -6.46
CA ASP A 49 -19.25 -20.52 -7.36
C ASP A 49 -19.18 -19.03 -6.97
N LYS A 50 -19.55 -18.73 -5.72
CA LYS A 50 -19.49 -17.46 -5.02
C LYS A 50 -19.40 -17.77 -3.55
N THR A 51 -18.27 -17.44 -2.96
CA THR A 51 -18.08 -17.61 -1.52
C THR A 51 -18.15 -16.26 -0.83
N THR A 52 -18.42 -16.25 0.48
CA THR A 52 -18.30 -15.05 1.31
C THR A 52 -16.93 -14.37 1.13
N TYR A 53 -15.92 -15.14 0.73
CA TYR A 53 -14.56 -14.68 0.49
C TYR A 53 -14.43 -13.68 -0.68
N GLU A 54 -15.15 -13.85 -1.79
CA GLU A 54 -15.07 -12.91 -2.92
C GLU A 54 -15.65 -11.53 -2.54
N ALA A 55 -16.76 -11.53 -1.81
CA ALA A 55 -17.39 -10.30 -1.34
C ALA A 55 -16.54 -9.58 -0.30
N VAL A 56 -15.92 -10.32 0.63
CA VAL A 56 -15.04 -9.75 1.66
C VAL A 56 -13.73 -9.27 1.04
N GLY A 57 -13.12 -10.07 0.17
CA GLY A 57 -11.88 -9.71 -0.52
C GLY A 57 -12.04 -8.43 -1.33
N LYS A 58 -13.11 -8.35 -2.14
CA LYS A 58 -13.38 -7.16 -2.95
C LYS A 58 -13.39 -5.87 -2.12
N PHE A 59 -14.15 -5.84 -1.02
CA PHE A 59 -14.21 -4.60 -0.23
C PHE A 59 -12.88 -4.34 0.50
N LEU A 60 -12.15 -5.37 0.97
CA LEU A 60 -10.85 -5.17 1.60
C LEU A 60 -9.86 -4.48 0.64
N LYS A 61 -9.81 -4.93 -0.61
CA LYS A 61 -9.00 -4.29 -1.66
C LYS A 61 -9.45 -2.86 -1.93
N GLU A 62 -10.76 -2.64 -2.09
CA GLU A 62 -11.32 -1.30 -2.35
C GLU A 62 -10.99 -0.33 -1.21
N ILE A 63 -11.18 -0.75 0.05
CA ILE A 63 -10.83 0.05 1.23
C ILE A 63 -9.32 0.27 1.27
N ALA A 64 -8.48 -0.74 1.07
CA ALA A 64 -7.01 -0.60 1.06
C ALA A 64 -6.50 0.50 0.10
N ILE A 65 -7.13 0.60 -1.07
CA ILE A 65 -6.83 1.65 -2.06
C ILE A 65 -7.37 3.02 -1.61
N GLN A 66 -8.54 3.08 -0.97
CA GLN A 66 -9.05 4.33 -0.40
C GLN A 66 -8.15 4.82 0.74
N GLU A 67 -7.70 3.94 1.63
CA GLU A 67 -6.77 4.31 2.71
C GLU A 67 -5.46 4.88 2.16
N MET A 68 -4.89 4.29 1.10
CA MET A 68 -3.70 4.86 0.49
C MET A 68 -3.96 6.24 -0.13
N LYS A 69 -5.16 6.48 -0.66
CA LYS A 69 -5.57 7.82 -1.14
C LYS A 69 -5.76 8.80 0.02
N HIS A 70 -6.30 8.38 1.15
CA HIS A 70 -6.37 9.22 2.35
C HIS A 70 -4.95 9.58 2.82
N ALA A 71 -4.04 8.61 2.86
CA ALA A 71 -2.63 8.87 3.16
C ALA A 71 -2.06 9.94 2.22
N ALA A 72 -2.26 9.78 0.91
CA ALA A 72 -1.81 10.70 -0.12
C ALA A 72 -2.39 12.11 0.06
N ASP A 73 -3.71 12.25 0.21
CA ASP A 73 -4.40 13.54 0.46
C ASP A 73 -3.81 14.25 1.69
N ILE A 74 -3.54 13.51 2.77
CA ILE A 74 -2.96 14.07 4.01
C ILE A 74 -1.48 14.44 3.80
N MET A 75 -0.69 13.61 3.11
CA MET A 75 0.71 13.93 2.77
C MET A 75 0.79 15.21 1.94
N GLU A 76 -0.04 15.33 0.90
CA GLU A 76 -0.14 16.52 0.07
C GLU A 76 -0.43 17.74 0.95
N ARG A 77 -1.40 17.63 1.85
CA ARG A 77 -1.76 18.72 2.74
C ARG A 77 -0.62 19.14 3.67
N ILE A 78 0.13 18.19 4.23
CA ILE A 78 1.32 18.47 5.05
C ILE A 78 2.34 19.28 4.24
N TYR A 79 2.59 18.90 2.99
CA TYR A 79 3.51 19.62 2.10
C TYR A 79 3.01 21.04 1.79
N TYR A 80 1.72 21.22 1.46
CA TYR A 80 1.12 22.55 1.27
C TYR A 80 1.27 23.48 2.48
N LEU A 81 1.24 22.92 3.68
CA LEU A 81 1.41 23.65 4.93
C LEU A 81 2.90 23.94 5.24
N GLY A 82 3.83 23.46 4.42
CA GLY A 82 5.27 23.64 4.58
C GLY A 82 5.93 22.62 5.52
N GLY A 83 5.25 21.52 5.83
CA GLY A 83 5.78 20.41 6.63
C GLY A 83 6.45 19.33 5.78
N SER A 84 6.80 18.22 6.44
CA SER A 84 7.30 17.02 5.77
C SER A 84 6.48 15.81 6.22
N ALA A 85 5.98 15.05 5.25
CA ALA A 85 5.16 13.89 5.52
C ALA A 85 6.01 12.67 5.89
N THR A 86 5.58 11.92 6.89
CA THR A 86 6.28 10.72 7.37
C THR A 86 6.21 9.58 6.35
N THR A 87 7.27 8.78 6.29
CA THR A 87 7.29 7.46 5.63
C THR A 87 7.14 6.30 6.62
N LYS A 88 7.04 6.60 7.91
CA LYS A 88 6.91 5.60 8.97
C LYS A 88 5.45 5.22 9.15
N SER A 89 5.17 3.93 9.06
CA SER A 89 3.88 3.33 9.39
C SER A 89 3.91 2.67 10.75
N ASN A 90 2.77 2.67 11.44
CA ASN A 90 2.53 1.70 12.51
C ASN A 90 2.53 0.28 11.92
N LYS A 91 2.78 -0.74 12.76
CA LYS A 91 2.87 -2.13 12.29
C LYS A 91 1.47 -2.69 11.98
N PRO A 92 1.18 -3.12 10.73
CA PRO A 92 -0.05 -3.82 10.38
C PRO A 92 -0.28 -5.09 11.21
N VAL A 93 -1.54 -5.40 11.53
CA VAL A 93 -1.94 -6.65 12.18
C VAL A 93 -2.93 -7.37 11.27
N ILE A 94 -2.50 -8.49 10.66
CA ILE A 94 -3.28 -9.13 9.60
C ILE A 94 -4.42 -9.97 10.17
N GLY A 95 -4.16 -10.80 11.19
CA GLY A 95 -5.10 -11.81 11.69
C GLY A 95 -5.09 -13.10 10.86
N ASN A 96 -6.00 -14.03 11.17
CA ASN A 96 -6.08 -15.37 10.57
C ASN A 96 -7.48 -15.82 10.17
N SER A 97 -8.53 -15.05 10.45
CA SER A 97 -9.91 -15.39 10.09
C SER A 97 -10.70 -14.16 9.62
N LEU A 98 -11.85 -14.38 8.97
CA LEU A 98 -12.70 -13.29 8.49
C LEU A 98 -13.25 -12.44 9.64
N SER A 99 -13.68 -13.07 10.74
CA SER A 99 -14.16 -12.32 11.90
C SER A 99 -13.03 -11.55 12.57
N GLU A 100 -11.80 -12.08 12.56
CA GLU A 100 -10.63 -11.37 13.07
C GLU A 100 -10.28 -10.17 12.19
N PHE A 101 -10.27 -10.33 10.85
CA PHE A 101 -10.09 -9.22 9.90
C PHE A 101 -11.11 -8.12 10.16
N ALA A 102 -12.39 -8.49 10.32
CA ALA A 102 -13.47 -7.56 10.58
C ALA A 102 -13.34 -6.84 11.94
N LYS A 103 -12.94 -7.55 13.00
CA LYS A 103 -12.70 -6.96 14.32
C LYS A 103 -11.51 -6.00 14.31
N LEU A 104 -10.43 -6.37 13.64
CA LEU A 104 -9.23 -5.54 13.50
C LEU A 104 -9.53 -4.29 12.68
N GLY A 105 -10.26 -4.43 11.55
CA GLY A 105 -10.71 -3.32 10.72
C GLY A 105 -11.63 -2.37 11.49
N ALA A 106 -12.70 -2.88 12.09
CA ALA A 106 -13.62 -2.06 12.89
C ALA A 106 -12.90 -1.30 14.01
N LYS A 107 -12.00 -1.96 14.74
CA LYS A 107 -11.19 -1.30 15.76
C LYS A 107 -10.30 -0.20 15.16
N ALA A 108 -9.63 -0.48 14.05
CA ALA A 108 -8.80 0.52 13.39
C ALA A 108 -9.66 1.73 13.00
N GLU A 109 -10.81 1.53 12.35
CA GLU A 109 -11.67 2.66 11.92
C GLU A 109 -12.22 3.46 13.10
N GLU A 110 -12.58 2.83 14.21
CA GLU A 110 -12.95 3.54 15.44
C GLU A 110 -11.81 4.43 15.96
N GLU A 111 -10.56 3.94 15.91
CA GLU A 111 -9.37 4.71 16.27
C GLU A 111 -9.12 5.89 15.30
N ALA A 112 -9.40 5.73 13.99
CA ALA A 112 -9.37 6.81 13.00
C ALA A 112 -10.34 7.92 13.37
N LEU A 113 -11.61 7.56 13.60
CA LEU A 113 -12.67 8.53 13.89
C LEU A 113 -12.34 9.36 15.13
N VAL A 114 -11.73 8.75 16.14
CA VAL A 114 -11.24 9.48 17.33
C VAL A 114 -10.12 10.45 16.97
N LEU A 115 -9.13 10.03 16.19
CA LEU A 115 -8.02 10.89 15.75
C LEU A 115 -8.52 12.04 14.86
N TYR A 116 -9.40 11.76 13.90
CA TYR A 116 -9.83 12.72 12.89
C TYR A 116 -10.74 13.79 13.48
N ARG A 117 -11.54 13.47 14.50
CA ARG A 117 -12.23 14.50 15.30
C ARG A 117 -11.24 15.48 15.93
N LYS A 118 -10.14 15.00 16.50
CA LYS A 118 -9.10 15.87 17.09
C LYS A 118 -8.42 16.74 16.03
N ILE A 119 -8.13 16.17 14.85
CA ILE A 119 -7.53 16.93 13.75
C ILE A 119 -8.49 18.00 13.22
N ILE A 120 -9.78 17.66 13.05
CA ILE A 120 -10.83 18.61 12.67
C ILE A 120 -10.92 19.76 13.67
N GLU A 121 -10.91 19.48 14.96
CA GLU A 121 -10.92 20.49 16.02
C GLU A 121 -9.67 21.38 15.97
N ALA A 122 -8.49 20.79 15.81
CA ALA A 122 -7.23 21.53 15.68
C ALA A 122 -7.21 22.43 14.43
N ALA A 123 -7.66 21.91 13.29
CA ALA A 123 -7.77 22.65 12.03
C ALA A 123 -8.74 23.85 12.17
N LYS A 124 -9.91 23.64 12.80
CA LYS A 124 -10.85 24.73 13.12
C LYS A 124 -10.23 25.79 14.01
N ALA A 125 -9.52 25.39 15.06
CA ALA A 125 -8.87 26.32 15.99
C ALA A 125 -7.78 27.16 15.31
N LEU A 126 -7.06 26.59 14.34
CA LEU A 126 -6.04 27.28 13.54
C LEU A 126 -6.60 28.08 12.35
N GLY A 127 -7.90 28.01 12.08
CA GLY A 127 -8.51 28.61 10.89
C GLY A 127 -8.12 27.91 9.58
N ASP A 128 -7.64 26.67 9.66
CA ASP A 128 -7.24 25.85 8.52
C ASP A 128 -8.46 25.16 7.88
N VAL A 129 -9.21 25.94 7.10
CA VAL A 129 -10.48 25.50 6.50
C VAL A 129 -10.29 24.33 5.52
N GLU A 130 -9.19 24.29 4.78
CA GLU A 130 -8.95 23.23 3.79
C GLU A 130 -8.64 21.90 4.48
N THR A 131 -7.78 21.88 5.50
CA THR A 131 -7.54 20.66 6.28
C THR A 131 -8.82 20.20 6.98
N TRP A 132 -9.59 21.14 7.57
CA TRP A 132 -10.85 20.79 8.20
C TRP A 132 -11.81 20.09 7.23
N LYS A 133 -12.09 20.68 6.06
CA LYS A 133 -13.00 20.08 5.07
C LYS A 133 -12.49 18.74 4.54
N MET A 134 -11.19 18.62 4.30
CA MET A 134 -10.56 17.39 3.87
C MET A 134 -10.80 16.28 4.91
N PHE A 135 -10.53 16.54 6.20
CA PHE A 135 -10.77 15.55 7.25
C PHE A 135 -12.25 15.28 7.52
N GLU A 136 -13.17 16.23 7.29
CA GLU A 136 -14.62 15.93 7.33
C GLU A 136 -15.03 14.91 6.26
N LYS A 137 -14.48 15.05 5.05
CA LYS A 137 -14.70 14.10 3.97
C LYS A 137 -14.13 12.72 4.32
N ILE A 138 -12.86 12.67 4.73
CA ILE A 138 -12.19 11.41 5.12
C ILE A 138 -12.95 10.77 6.30
N TYR A 139 -13.30 11.53 7.33
CA TYR A 139 -14.09 11.05 8.47
C TYR A 139 -15.40 10.38 8.04
N SER A 140 -16.12 10.97 7.07
CA SER A 140 -17.34 10.35 6.54
C SER A 140 -17.07 9.06 5.77
N GLN A 141 -15.91 8.90 5.15
CA GLN A 141 -15.49 7.66 4.47
C GLN A 141 -15.11 6.59 5.50
N GLU A 142 -14.37 6.96 6.56
CA GLU A 142 -14.05 6.07 7.68
C GLU A 142 -15.29 5.52 8.39
N GLU A 143 -16.35 6.33 8.54
CA GLU A 143 -17.62 5.84 9.08
C GLU A 143 -18.24 4.76 8.19
N GLN A 144 -18.14 4.89 6.87
CA GLN A 144 -18.62 3.86 5.93
C GLN A 144 -17.78 2.59 6.01
N HIS A 145 -16.45 2.71 6.11
CA HIS A 145 -15.55 1.58 6.33
C HIS A 145 -15.89 0.85 7.64
N LEU A 146 -16.08 1.60 8.73
CA LEU A 146 -16.46 1.05 10.03
C LEU A 146 -17.77 0.27 9.94
N PHE A 147 -18.82 0.86 9.38
CA PHE A 147 -20.10 0.16 9.20
C PHE A 147 -19.93 -1.10 8.37
N LYS A 148 -19.10 -1.04 7.32
CA LYS A 148 -18.83 -2.20 6.48
C LYS A 148 -18.17 -3.32 7.28
N PHE A 149 -17.15 -3.04 8.09
CA PHE A 149 -16.52 -4.05 8.93
C PHE A 149 -17.48 -4.60 10.01
N GLN A 150 -18.30 -3.76 10.62
CA GLN A 150 -19.27 -4.17 11.65
C GLN A 150 -20.29 -5.21 11.15
N GLU A 151 -20.63 -5.20 9.85
CA GLU A 151 -21.47 -6.25 9.25
C GLU A 151 -20.87 -7.67 9.42
N TYR A 152 -19.55 -7.79 9.51
CA TYR A 152 -18.83 -9.07 9.54
C TYR A 152 -18.23 -9.42 10.90
N VAL A 153 -18.23 -8.52 11.89
CA VAL A 153 -17.63 -8.75 13.23
C VAL A 153 -18.19 -9.99 13.94
N ASN A 154 -19.48 -10.26 13.76
CA ASN A 154 -20.18 -11.39 14.36
C ASN A 154 -20.29 -12.60 13.41
N MET A 155 -19.59 -12.58 12.28
CA MET A 155 -19.51 -13.72 11.39
C MET A 155 -18.90 -14.90 12.16
N LYS A 156 -19.52 -16.07 12.01
CA LYS A 156 -18.91 -17.31 12.53
C LYS A 156 -17.79 -17.70 11.59
N ASP A 157 -16.59 -17.77 12.14
CA ASP A 157 -15.45 -18.32 11.42
C ASP A 157 -15.68 -19.80 11.14
N GLU A 158 -15.15 -20.25 10.01
CA GLU A 158 -15.16 -21.66 9.66
C GLU A 158 -14.24 -22.41 10.65
N PRO A 159 -14.66 -23.59 11.16
CA PRO A 159 -13.84 -24.36 12.09
C PRO A 159 -12.52 -24.76 11.41
N GLU A 160 -11.42 -24.59 12.13
CA GLU A 160 -10.06 -24.90 11.65
C GLU A 160 -9.80 -26.42 11.53
N ASP A 161 -10.83 -27.24 11.82
CA ASP A 161 -10.80 -28.68 12.08
C ASP A 161 -10.66 -29.57 10.83
N ALA A 162 -9.81 -29.19 9.88
CA ALA A 162 -9.24 -30.19 8.99
C ALA A 162 -7.96 -30.71 9.64
N GLU A 163 -7.97 -31.98 10.07
CA GLU A 163 -6.75 -32.73 10.36
C GLU A 163 -5.68 -32.36 9.34
N ALA A 164 -4.51 -31.92 9.81
CA ALA A 164 -3.43 -31.48 8.95
C ALA A 164 -3.09 -32.60 7.98
N GLN A 165 -3.61 -32.49 6.75
CA GLN A 165 -3.33 -33.42 5.68
C GLN A 165 -1.80 -33.42 5.48
N PRO A 166 -1.18 -34.59 5.26
CA PRO A 166 0.24 -34.64 4.99
C PRO A 166 0.55 -33.73 3.79
N VAL A 167 1.56 -32.87 3.95
CA VAL A 167 1.98 -31.94 2.90
C VAL A 167 2.32 -32.74 1.65
N SER A 168 1.60 -32.46 0.55
CA SER A 168 1.81 -33.13 -0.73
C SER A 168 3.24 -32.95 -1.22
N GLU A 169 3.82 -33.97 -1.88
CA GLU A 169 5.22 -33.95 -2.33
C GLU A 169 5.61 -32.69 -3.12
N TRP A 170 4.74 -32.20 -4.02
CA TRP A 170 5.04 -31.01 -4.81
C TRP A 170 5.17 -29.73 -3.97
N ARG A 171 4.54 -29.67 -2.78
CA ARG A 171 4.63 -28.52 -1.87
C ARG A 171 5.92 -28.49 -1.05
N LYS A 172 6.69 -29.59 -1.02
CA LYS A 172 7.95 -29.65 -0.25
C LYS A 172 9.05 -28.72 -0.79
N ILE A 173 8.88 -28.18 -1.99
CA ILE A 173 9.81 -27.20 -2.57
C ILE A 173 9.70 -25.81 -1.92
N PHE A 174 8.59 -25.53 -1.21
CA PHE A 174 8.33 -24.27 -0.52
C PHE A 174 8.86 -24.32 0.90
N THR A 175 10.13 -23.97 1.04
CA THR A 175 10.85 -23.97 2.31
C THR A 175 10.90 -22.55 2.89
N ASP A 176 11.25 -22.45 4.17
CA ASP A 176 11.34 -21.17 4.88
C ASP A 176 12.31 -20.18 4.22
N ASP A 177 13.44 -20.66 3.68
CA ASP A 177 14.38 -19.83 2.94
C ASP A 177 13.80 -19.30 1.62
N TYR A 178 12.88 -20.05 0.99
CA TYR A 178 12.20 -19.58 -0.20
C TYR A 178 11.14 -18.53 0.13
N PHE A 179 10.37 -18.74 1.21
CA PHE A 179 9.46 -17.71 1.71
C PHE A 179 10.20 -16.46 2.18
N ALA A 180 11.38 -16.59 2.77
CA ALA A 180 12.23 -15.45 3.12
C ALA A 180 12.66 -14.68 1.88
N LEU A 181 13.01 -15.37 0.79
CA LEU A 181 13.34 -14.73 -0.49
C LEU A 181 12.14 -14.00 -1.10
N LEU A 182 10.95 -14.60 -1.12
CA LEU A 182 9.72 -13.95 -1.61
C LEU A 182 9.30 -12.77 -0.73
N ASN A 183 9.49 -12.86 0.58
CA ASN A 183 9.21 -11.76 1.51
C ASN A 183 10.12 -10.56 1.32
N ARG A 184 11.33 -10.73 0.76
CA ARG A 184 12.15 -9.58 0.36
C ARG A 184 11.48 -8.78 -0.76
N ALA A 185 10.75 -9.43 -1.66
CA ALA A 185 9.98 -8.74 -2.68
C ALA A 185 8.80 -7.98 -2.04
N VAL A 186 8.01 -8.63 -1.18
CA VAL A 186 6.94 -7.96 -0.41
C VAL A 186 7.46 -6.72 0.33
N ALA A 187 8.63 -6.82 0.97
CA ALA A 187 9.24 -5.70 1.69
C ALA A 187 9.65 -4.55 0.74
N ALA A 188 10.19 -4.88 -0.44
CA ALA A 188 10.55 -3.92 -1.47
C ALA A 188 9.32 -3.19 -2.01
N GLU A 189 8.23 -3.92 -2.29
CA GLU A 189 6.97 -3.35 -2.75
C GLU A 189 6.36 -2.39 -1.72
N ILE A 190 6.31 -2.79 -0.45
CA ILE A 190 5.83 -1.89 0.62
C ILE A 190 6.71 -0.63 0.69
N SER A 191 8.02 -0.77 0.49
CA SER A 191 8.92 0.38 0.46
C SER A 191 8.60 1.31 -0.72
N ALA A 192 8.47 0.76 -1.92
CA ALA A 192 8.21 1.50 -3.15
C ALA A 192 6.87 2.23 -3.09
N ILE A 193 5.79 1.58 -2.64
CA ILE A 193 4.47 2.20 -2.47
C ILE A 193 4.55 3.44 -1.57
N ILE A 194 5.20 3.33 -0.40
CA ILE A 194 5.32 4.45 0.54
C ILE A 194 6.20 5.56 -0.04
N GLN A 195 7.34 5.21 -0.64
CA GLN A 195 8.28 6.15 -1.23
C GLN A 195 7.63 6.94 -2.38
N TYR A 196 7.06 6.23 -3.36
CA TYR A 196 6.50 6.83 -4.57
C TYR A 196 5.26 7.67 -4.27
N THR A 197 4.39 7.23 -3.36
CA THR A 197 3.24 8.04 -2.91
C THR A 197 3.72 9.34 -2.27
N ASN A 198 4.70 9.26 -1.36
CA ASN A 198 5.19 10.45 -0.66
C ASN A 198 5.91 11.43 -1.62
N GLN A 199 6.73 10.90 -2.54
CA GLN A 199 7.39 11.71 -3.57
C GLN A 199 6.42 12.26 -4.61
N HIS A 200 5.36 11.53 -4.97
CA HIS A 200 4.27 12.02 -5.83
C HIS A 200 3.65 13.30 -5.25
N GLU A 201 3.31 13.28 -3.96
CA GLU A 201 2.67 14.40 -3.29
C GLU A 201 3.63 15.57 -3.07
N LYS A 202 4.90 15.30 -2.72
CA LYS A 202 5.92 16.35 -2.65
C LYS A 202 6.15 16.98 -4.02
N ALA A 203 6.17 16.19 -5.09
CA ALA A 203 6.29 16.67 -6.46
C ALA A 203 5.06 17.50 -6.89
N SER A 204 3.85 17.15 -6.43
CA SER A 204 2.63 17.93 -6.65
C SER A 204 2.78 19.36 -6.10
N LEU A 205 3.31 19.50 -4.87
CA LEU A 205 3.64 20.82 -4.32
C LEU A 205 4.68 21.55 -5.17
N LEU A 206 5.81 20.89 -5.48
CA LEU A 206 6.90 21.51 -6.25
C LEU A 206 6.45 21.94 -7.65
N ALA A 207 5.42 21.29 -8.21
CA ALA A 207 4.82 21.66 -9.48
C ALA A 207 4.14 23.04 -9.46
N LEU A 208 3.80 23.58 -8.28
CA LEU A 208 3.15 24.88 -8.15
C LEU A 208 4.10 26.08 -8.22
N ARG A 209 5.41 25.84 -8.32
CA ARG A 209 6.36 26.94 -8.50
C ARG A 209 6.01 27.77 -9.74
N GLU A 210 6.46 29.03 -9.75
CA GLU A 210 6.35 29.88 -10.93
C GLU A 210 6.98 29.17 -12.15
N LYS A 211 6.25 29.21 -13.27
CA LYS A 211 6.66 28.65 -14.56
C LYS A 211 7.62 29.64 -15.22
N VAL A 212 8.82 29.19 -15.57
CA VAL A 212 9.93 30.09 -15.95
C VAL A 212 10.26 30.08 -17.43
N SER A 213 9.80 29.07 -18.19
CA SER A 213 10.01 29.01 -19.64
C SER A 213 8.71 29.20 -20.42
N PRO A 214 8.76 29.73 -21.66
CA PRO A 214 7.57 29.82 -22.51
C PRO A 214 6.89 28.45 -22.69
N LEU A 215 7.66 27.36 -22.79
CA LEU A 215 7.11 26.02 -22.93
C LEU A 215 6.33 25.59 -21.67
N GLU A 216 6.85 25.84 -20.48
CA GLU A 216 6.15 25.55 -19.22
C GLU A 216 4.84 26.36 -19.08
N VAL A 217 4.87 27.62 -19.52
CA VAL A 217 3.70 28.50 -19.51
C VAL A 217 2.62 27.98 -20.46
N VAL A 218 2.95 27.70 -21.72
CA VAL A 218 1.95 27.31 -22.73
C VAL A 218 1.43 25.88 -22.55
N THR A 219 2.23 24.99 -21.94
CA THR A 219 1.80 23.61 -21.62
C THR A 219 1.19 23.48 -20.23
N GLU A 220 1.18 24.58 -19.46
CA GLU A 220 0.78 24.61 -18.06
C GLU A 220 1.48 23.57 -17.17
N SER A 221 2.66 23.08 -17.57
CA SER A 221 3.37 21.97 -16.93
C SER A 221 4.83 22.32 -16.63
N ASN A 222 5.46 21.55 -15.73
CA ASN A 222 6.89 21.61 -15.44
C ASN A 222 7.41 20.21 -15.07
N LYS A 223 8.73 20.07 -14.89
CA LYS A 223 9.35 18.76 -14.57
C LYS A 223 8.70 18.09 -13.36
N ALA A 224 8.45 18.83 -12.27
CA ALA A 224 7.84 18.26 -11.07
C ALA A 224 6.42 17.74 -11.33
N LYS A 225 5.62 18.43 -12.17
CA LYS A 225 4.30 17.93 -12.56
C LYS A 225 4.38 16.61 -13.34
N VAL A 226 5.28 16.54 -14.30
CA VAL A 226 5.48 15.33 -15.11
C VAL A 226 5.95 14.15 -14.26
N ILE A 227 6.91 14.38 -13.35
CA ILE A 227 7.39 13.35 -12.42
C ILE A 227 6.27 12.94 -11.45
N SER A 228 5.52 13.89 -10.90
CA SER A 228 4.36 13.59 -10.06
C SER A 228 3.39 12.64 -10.78
N ASP A 229 2.99 12.94 -12.03
CA ASP A 229 2.07 12.09 -12.79
C ASP A 229 2.66 10.72 -13.17
N LEU A 230 3.98 10.62 -13.32
CA LEU A 230 4.69 9.35 -13.52
C LEU A 230 4.62 8.49 -12.25
N LEU A 231 5.06 9.04 -11.10
CA LEU A 231 5.07 8.34 -9.80
C LEU A 231 3.69 7.83 -9.42
N LYS A 232 2.64 8.61 -9.71
CA LYS A 232 1.26 8.21 -9.47
C LYS A 232 0.88 6.90 -10.15
N LYS A 233 1.34 6.71 -11.39
CA LYS A 233 1.03 5.50 -12.16
C LYS A 233 1.82 4.33 -11.62
N ILE A 234 3.10 4.53 -11.32
CA ILE A 234 4.01 3.50 -10.86
C ILE A 234 3.55 2.96 -9.50
N PHE A 235 3.28 3.80 -8.50
CA PHE A 235 2.89 3.29 -7.18
C PHE A 235 1.57 2.48 -7.20
N MET A 236 0.65 2.77 -8.12
CA MET A 236 -0.56 1.96 -8.31
C MET A 236 -0.23 0.56 -8.84
N VAL A 237 0.78 0.45 -9.71
CA VAL A 237 1.31 -0.84 -10.18
C VAL A 237 2.02 -1.58 -9.04
N GLU A 238 2.81 -0.89 -8.20
CA GLU A 238 3.44 -1.52 -7.02
C GLU A 238 2.41 -2.08 -6.04
N MET A 239 1.26 -1.44 -5.87
CA MET A 239 0.16 -2.01 -5.07
C MET A 239 -0.36 -3.33 -5.67
N GLU A 240 -0.41 -3.45 -7.00
CA GLU A 240 -0.78 -4.71 -7.67
C GLU A 240 0.33 -5.77 -7.55
N HIS A 241 1.60 -5.38 -7.59
CA HIS A 241 2.72 -6.28 -7.34
C HIS A 241 2.69 -6.84 -5.92
N LEU A 242 2.53 -5.96 -4.92
CA LEU A 242 2.37 -6.35 -3.52
C LEU A 242 1.24 -7.36 -3.34
N GLU A 243 0.08 -7.10 -3.95
CA GLU A 243 -1.07 -7.98 -3.92
C GLU A 243 -0.72 -9.37 -4.50
N LYS A 244 -0.24 -9.44 -5.74
CA LYS A 244 0.08 -10.71 -6.44
C LYS A 244 1.11 -11.55 -5.68
N ILE A 245 2.18 -10.90 -5.21
CA ILE A 245 3.26 -11.59 -4.49
C ILE A 245 2.73 -12.11 -3.15
N SER A 246 1.95 -11.31 -2.43
CA SER A 246 1.38 -11.69 -1.14
C SER A 246 0.37 -12.82 -1.27
N GLU A 247 -0.51 -12.75 -2.27
CA GLU A 247 -1.47 -13.81 -2.62
C GLU A 247 -0.72 -15.12 -2.87
N ARG A 248 0.37 -15.06 -3.64
CA ARG A 248 1.19 -16.24 -3.91
C ARG A 248 1.80 -16.84 -2.65
N ILE A 249 2.34 -16.01 -1.75
CA ILE A 249 2.91 -16.48 -0.47
C ILE A 249 1.83 -17.13 0.39
N TYR A 250 0.68 -16.49 0.56
CA TYR A 250 -0.42 -17.00 1.37
C TYR A 250 -1.04 -18.27 0.80
N LEU A 251 -1.21 -18.34 -0.52
CA LEU A 251 -1.67 -19.53 -1.24
C LEU A 251 -0.78 -20.74 -0.96
N LEU A 252 0.52 -20.52 -0.81
CA LEU A 252 1.52 -21.54 -0.50
C LEU A 252 1.62 -21.87 1.02
N GLU A 253 0.76 -21.25 1.83
CA GLU A 253 0.71 -21.28 3.30
C GLU A 253 1.85 -20.55 4.02
N GLY A 254 2.64 -19.75 3.30
CA GLY A 254 3.58 -18.81 3.92
C GLY A 254 2.86 -17.65 4.61
N GLU A 255 3.63 -16.80 5.28
CA GLU A 255 3.16 -15.54 5.87
C GLU A 255 3.98 -14.38 5.31
N CYS A 256 3.31 -13.26 5.08
CA CYS A 256 3.95 -12.06 4.55
C CYS A 256 4.58 -11.22 5.67
N THR A 257 5.71 -10.59 5.34
CA THR A 257 6.26 -9.48 6.10
C THR A 257 5.37 -8.26 5.97
N VAL A 258 5.46 -7.38 6.97
CA VAL A 258 4.76 -6.08 6.99
C VAL A 258 5.75 -4.92 7.12
N THR A 259 7.05 -5.23 7.11
CA THR A 259 8.12 -4.27 7.28
C THR A 259 8.71 -3.93 5.91
N PRO A 260 8.76 -2.64 5.52
CA PRO A 260 9.44 -2.24 4.29
C PRO A 260 10.94 -2.48 4.40
N ASP A 261 11.54 -2.92 3.30
CA ASP A 261 12.99 -3.02 3.13
C ASP A 261 13.33 -2.85 1.63
N PRO A 262 14.12 -1.85 1.23
CA PRO A 262 14.78 -0.84 2.07
C PRO A 262 13.81 0.08 2.82
N ILE A 263 14.33 0.94 3.71
CA ILE A 263 13.49 1.97 4.34
C ILE A 263 13.18 3.03 3.28
N PRO A 264 11.90 3.46 3.12
CA PRO A 264 11.52 4.47 2.13
C PRO A 264 12.26 5.79 2.36
N GLN A 265 12.74 6.39 1.27
CA GLN A 265 13.43 7.68 1.28
C GLN A 265 12.67 8.69 0.44
N VAL A 266 12.70 9.96 0.83
CA VAL A 266 12.01 11.03 0.09
C VAL A 266 13.04 12.11 -0.24
N GLY A 267 13.22 12.38 -1.52
CA GLY A 267 14.14 13.43 -2.01
C GLY A 267 13.68 14.87 -1.68
N GLU A 268 14.46 15.86 -2.08
CA GLU A 268 14.07 17.28 -1.96
C GLU A 268 13.60 17.88 -3.29
N THR A 269 14.10 17.36 -4.40
CA THR A 269 13.81 17.86 -5.75
C THR A 269 13.29 16.76 -6.67
N ALA A 270 12.68 17.15 -7.80
CA ALA A 270 12.27 16.21 -8.84
C ALA A 270 13.43 15.34 -9.35
N ASP A 271 14.66 15.85 -9.33
CA ASP A 271 15.85 15.08 -9.73
C ASP A 271 16.25 14.05 -8.67
N ASP A 272 16.06 14.38 -7.38
CA ASP A 272 16.32 13.43 -6.30
C ASP A 272 15.31 12.28 -6.34
N PHE A 273 14.03 12.59 -6.61
CA PHE A 273 12.98 11.58 -6.75
C PHE A 273 13.32 10.57 -7.82
N VAL A 274 13.61 11.04 -9.03
CA VAL A 274 13.99 10.16 -10.15
C VAL A 274 15.20 9.29 -9.81
N LYS A 275 16.22 9.82 -9.12
CA LYS A 275 17.40 9.04 -8.75
C LYS A 275 17.09 7.96 -7.70
N LEU A 276 16.33 8.32 -6.68
CA LEU A 276 15.95 7.40 -5.61
C LEU A 276 15.05 6.28 -6.14
N ASP A 277 14.11 6.63 -7.00
CA ASP A 277 13.15 5.68 -7.56
C ASP A 277 13.81 4.78 -8.61
N HIS A 278 14.65 5.34 -9.47
CA HIS A 278 15.48 4.55 -10.40
C HIS A 278 16.36 3.51 -9.69
N GLU A 279 16.93 3.85 -8.53
CA GLU A 279 17.71 2.89 -7.73
C GLU A 279 16.80 1.84 -7.07
N ALA A 280 15.60 2.21 -6.61
CA ALA A 280 14.62 1.26 -6.10
C ALA A 280 14.22 0.24 -7.17
N GLU A 281 13.93 0.69 -8.40
CA GLU A 281 13.65 -0.19 -9.55
C GLU A 281 14.82 -1.13 -9.86
N ASN A 282 16.06 -0.61 -9.86
CA ASN A 282 17.25 -1.41 -10.09
C ASN A 282 17.38 -2.55 -9.05
N ILE A 283 17.17 -2.23 -7.77
CA ILE A 283 17.22 -3.19 -6.66
C ILE A 283 16.12 -4.26 -6.84
N ALA A 284 14.90 -3.85 -7.17
CA ALA A 284 13.76 -4.74 -7.41
C ALA A 284 14.05 -5.70 -8.58
N ILE A 285 14.47 -5.20 -9.74
CA ILE A 285 14.82 -6.00 -10.93
C ILE A 285 15.87 -7.06 -10.59
N VAL A 286 16.94 -6.68 -9.90
CA VAL A 286 18.01 -7.61 -9.52
C VAL A 286 17.47 -8.70 -8.58
N LEU A 287 16.67 -8.32 -7.58
CA LEU A 287 16.04 -9.27 -6.66
C LEU A 287 15.08 -10.22 -7.38
N TYR A 288 14.25 -9.71 -8.28
CA TYR A 288 13.20 -10.50 -8.93
C TYR A 288 13.81 -11.47 -9.93
N ARG A 289 14.89 -11.10 -10.62
CA ARG A 289 15.69 -12.06 -11.41
C ARG A 289 16.28 -13.19 -10.56
N GLN A 290 16.67 -12.93 -9.31
CA GLN A 290 17.08 -14.00 -8.38
C GLN A 290 15.90 -14.92 -8.01
N ILE A 291 14.72 -14.34 -7.77
CA ILE A 291 13.50 -15.12 -7.49
C ILE A 291 13.12 -16.00 -8.68
N ILE A 292 13.16 -15.47 -9.90
CA ILE A 292 12.89 -16.22 -11.15
C ILE A 292 13.85 -17.41 -11.27
N ALA A 293 15.15 -17.19 -11.04
CA ALA A 293 16.15 -18.24 -11.11
C ALA A 293 15.93 -19.34 -10.05
N GLU A 294 15.61 -18.96 -8.81
CA GLU A 294 15.33 -19.92 -7.74
C GLU A 294 14.01 -20.67 -7.97
N ALA A 295 12.98 -19.98 -8.47
CA ALA A 295 11.71 -20.59 -8.87
C ALA A 295 11.92 -21.64 -9.97
N LEU A 296 12.70 -21.32 -11.00
CA LEU A 296 13.06 -22.25 -12.08
C LEU A 296 13.79 -23.48 -11.54
N LYS A 297 14.79 -23.28 -10.69
CA LYS A 297 15.57 -24.35 -10.06
C LYS A 297 14.70 -25.29 -9.22
N ARG A 298 13.68 -24.75 -8.53
CA ARG A 298 12.72 -25.53 -7.72
C ARG A 298 11.59 -26.15 -8.53
N GLY A 299 11.44 -25.76 -9.79
CA GLY A 299 10.32 -26.18 -10.64
C GLY A 299 9.01 -25.44 -10.35
N ASP A 300 9.04 -24.34 -9.59
CA ASP A 300 7.85 -23.50 -9.37
C ASP A 300 7.56 -22.63 -10.60
N THR A 301 6.78 -23.18 -11.51
CA THR A 301 6.41 -22.51 -12.76
C THR A 301 5.51 -21.30 -12.54
N THR A 302 4.65 -21.32 -11.52
CA THR A 302 3.69 -20.23 -11.28
C THR A 302 4.39 -19.00 -10.74
N THR A 303 5.21 -19.14 -9.70
CA THR A 303 5.99 -18.01 -9.17
C THR A 303 6.97 -17.49 -10.22
N ARG A 304 7.62 -18.37 -10.98
CA ARG A 304 8.52 -17.95 -12.07
C ARG A 304 7.82 -17.03 -13.07
N ARG A 305 6.68 -17.46 -13.63
CA ARG A 305 5.95 -16.66 -14.63
C ARG A 305 5.45 -15.34 -14.05
N MET A 306 4.91 -15.38 -12.84
CA MET A 306 4.44 -14.17 -12.15
C MET A 306 5.57 -13.13 -12.00
N PHE A 307 6.77 -13.54 -11.58
CA PHE A 307 7.91 -12.63 -11.48
C PHE A 307 8.50 -12.25 -12.84
N GLU A 308 8.42 -13.11 -13.87
CA GLU A 308 8.78 -12.72 -15.25
C GLU A 308 7.89 -11.56 -15.73
N ASP A 309 6.58 -11.60 -15.45
CA ASP A 309 5.64 -10.53 -15.80
C ASP A 309 5.94 -9.25 -14.99
N ILE A 310 6.15 -9.36 -13.67
CA ILE A 310 6.48 -8.20 -12.80
C ILE A 310 7.79 -7.54 -13.24
N VAL A 311 8.85 -8.32 -13.53
CA VAL A 311 10.14 -7.77 -13.98
C VAL A 311 10.01 -6.96 -15.26
N LEU A 312 9.11 -7.32 -16.17
CA LEU A 312 8.87 -6.50 -17.37
C LEU A 312 8.29 -5.13 -17.00
N GLN A 313 7.41 -5.07 -16.00
CA GLN A 313 6.85 -3.80 -15.49
C GLN A 313 7.94 -2.96 -14.78
N GLU A 314 8.79 -3.57 -13.96
CA GLU A 314 9.91 -2.85 -13.32
C GLU A 314 10.94 -2.34 -14.33
N GLU A 315 11.20 -3.10 -15.40
CA GLU A 315 12.06 -2.62 -16.48
C GLU A 315 11.43 -1.39 -17.17
N GLU A 316 10.11 -1.39 -17.42
CA GLU A 316 9.41 -0.21 -17.95
C GLU A 316 9.50 1.00 -17.00
N HIS A 317 9.32 0.80 -15.69
CA HIS A 317 9.51 1.85 -14.68
C HIS A 317 10.95 2.39 -14.69
N TYR A 318 11.94 1.50 -14.67
CA TYR A 318 13.35 1.84 -14.72
C TYR A 318 13.69 2.71 -15.94
N TRP A 319 13.25 2.32 -17.15
CA TRP A 319 13.48 3.10 -18.36
C TRP A 319 12.77 4.45 -18.33
N ALA A 320 11.56 4.50 -17.77
CA ALA A 320 10.83 5.75 -17.62
C ALA A 320 11.59 6.76 -16.74
N PHE A 321 12.28 6.30 -15.69
CA PHE A 321 13.15 7.17 -14.88
C PHE A 321 14.48 7.50 -15.57
N ASP A 322 15.10 6.53 -16.24
CA ASP A 322 16.39 6.71 -16.94
C ASP A 322 16.31 7.83 -17.99
N ASP A 323 15.18 7.97 -18.68
CA ASP A 323 14.94 9.05 -19.64
C ASP A 323 15.04 10.46 -19.02
N PHE A 324 14.83 10.61 -17.70
CA PHE A 324 14.97 11.89 -16.99
C PHE A 324 16.37 12.13 -16.38
N LEU A 325 17.24 11.11 -16.36
CA LEU A 325 18.61 11.18 -15.83
C LEU A 325 19.66 11.48 -16.90
N ARG A 326 19.29 11.45 -18.18
CA ARG A 326 20.16 11.65 -19.34
C ARG A 326 20.47 13.11 -19.67
#